data_AF-A0A1C5T8C9-F1
#
_entry.id   AF-A0A1C5T8C9-F1
#
_cell.length_a   1.000
_cell.length_b   1.000
_cell.length_c   1.000
_cell.angle_alpha   90.00
_cell.angle_beta   90.00
_cell.angle_gamma   90.00
#
_symmetry.space_group_name_H-M   'P 1'
#
loop_
_entity.id
_entity.type
_entity.pdbx_description
1 polymer ?
#
loop_
_entity_poly.entity_id
_entity_poly.type
_entity_poly.pdbx_seq_one_letter_code
_entity_poly.pdbx_strand_id
1 'polypeptide(L)'
;MKRFKYSLENVLHYKEQILDSIKAEHGTLLAQIRKKEAEIQELENKLVSAQNKMDDLKKQDVQIKDICLYGMYISEMEDQIRKKQEQLKLLQQQEEKKKVQVIAAKIDTSRYEKLKDRRQSEYEKAAKKAQELFIEEFASRTARYSQNREVI
;
A
#
# COMPACT_ATOMS: atom_id res chain seq x y z
N MET A 1 -29.71 22.27 -14.68
CA MET A 1 -29.70 20.79 -14.49
C MET A 1 -29.40 20.45 -13.04
N LYS A 2 -29.95 19.35 -12.52
CA LYS A 2 -29.62 18.85 -11.17
C LYS A 2 -28.19 18.32 -11.14
N ARG A 3 -27.40 18.63 -10.10
CA ARG A 3 -26.02 18.13 -9.95
C ARG A 3 -25.99 16.59 -9.89
N PHE A 4 -24.96 15.98 -10.45
CA PHE A 4 -24.71 14.54 -10.37
C PHE A 4 -24.57 14.11 -8.91
N LYS A 5 -25.24 13.01 -8.54
CA LYS A 5 -25.11 12.35 -7.23
C LYS A 5 -24.88 10.87 -7.48
N TYR A 6 -23.74 10.37 -7.00
CA TYR A 6 -23.44 8.95 -7.08
C TYR A 6 -24.11 8.22 -5.91
N SER A 7 -24.92 7.21 -6.22
CA SER A 7 -25.70 6.48 -5.22
C SER A 7 -24.83 5.63 -4.27
N LEU A 8 -23.61 5.28 -4.68
CA LEU A 8 -22.69 4.44 -3.93
C LEU A 8 -21.48 5.24 -3.38
N GLU A 9 -21.59 6.56 -3.27
CA GLU A 9 -20.51 7.42 -2.78
C GLU A 9 -20.05 6.99 -1.37
N ASN A 10 -21.00 6.75 -0.46
CA ASN A 10 -20.69 6.31 0.90
C ASN A 10 -20.01 4.93 0.93
N VAL A 11 -20.39 4.04 0.01
CA VAL A 11 -19.80 2.70 -0.10
C VAL A 11 -18.37 2.81 -0.61
N LEU A 12 -18.13 3.63 -1.63
CA LEU A 12 -16.79 3.91 -2.15
C LEU A 12 -15.88 4.49 -1.05
N HIS A 13 -16.37 5.49 -0.32
CA HIS A 13 -15.60 6.11 0.76
C HIS A 13 -15.25 5.11 1.87
N TYR A 14 -16.18 4.24 2.25
CA TYR A 14 -15.92 3.19 3.23
C TYR A 14 -14.84 2.20 2.74
N LYS A 15 -14.85 1.85 1.44
CA LYS A 15 -13.84 0.98 0.83
C LYS A 15 -12.46 1.64 0.77
N GLU A 16 -12.40 2.94 0.51
CA GLU A 16 -11.15 3.72 0.59
C GLU A 16 -10.58 3.71 2.02
N GLN A 17 -11.42 3.94 3.03
CA GLN A 17 -11.00 3.89 4.44
C GLN A 17 -10.45 2.52 4.84
N ILE A 18 -11.10 1.43 4.42
CA ILE A 18 -10.59 0.07 4.65
C ILE A 18 -9.23 -0.11 3.96
N LEU A 19 -9.11 0.30 2.70
CA LEU A 19 -7.87 0.18 1.95
C LEU A 19 -6.72 0.92 2.65
N ASP A 20 -6.97 2.13 3.15
CA ASP A 20 -5.97 2.93 3.84
C ASP A 20 -5.60 2.36 5.21
N SER A 21 -6.56 1.80 5.95
CA SER A 21 -6.30 1.05 7.17
C SER A 21 -5.39 -0.16 6.93
N ILE A 22 -5.67 -0.97 5.89
CA ILE A 22 -4.86 -2.15 5.57
C ILE A 22 -3.45 -1.74 5.12
N LYS A 23 -3.30 -0.66 4.33
CA LYS A 23 -1.99 -0.10 3.95
C LYS A 23 -1.21 0.38 5.16
N ALA A 24 -1.85 1.05 6.11
CA ALA A 24 -1.21 1.51 7.34
C ALA A 24 -0.65 0.32 8.13
N GLU A 25 -1.47 -0.72 8.33
CA GLU A 25 -1.03 -1.96 8.99
C GLU A 25 0.14 -2.62 8.26
N HIS A 26 0.08 -2.72 6.93
CA HIS A 26 1.18 -3.22 6.10
C HIS A 26 2.46 -2.40 6.28
N GLY A 27 2.36 -1.07 6.31
CA GLY A 27 3.47 -0.17 6.59
C GLY A 27 4.09 -0.37 7.98
N THR A 28 3.27 -0.58 9.01
CA THR A 28 3.78 -0.88 10.37
C THR A 28 4.55 -2.20 10.40
N LEU A 29 4.09 -3.20 9.66
CA LEU A 29 4.72 -4.51 9.60
C LEU A 29 6.08 -4.45 8.87
N LEU A 30 6.16 -3.68 7.77
CA LEU A 30 7.42 -3.39 7.10
C LEU A 30 8.43 -2.68 8.01
N ALA A 31 7.98 -1.73 8.82
CA ALA A 31 8.84 -1.06 9.79
C ALA A 31 9.38 -2.04 10.86
N GLN A 32 8.54 -2.97 11.33
CA GLN A 32 8.96 -4.02 12.26
C GLN A 32 10.00 -4.98 11.64
N ILE A 33 9.79 -5.38 10.38
CA ILE A 33 10.74 -6.22 9.61
C ILE A 33 12.09 -5.51 9.53
N ARG A 34 12.12 -4.25 9.07
CA ARG A 34 13.36 -3.46 8.97
C ARG A 34 14.08 -3.31 10.31
N LYS A 35 13.33 -3.10 11.39
CA LYS A 35 13.91 -3.02 12.73
C LYS A 35 14.58 -4.33 13.13
N LYS A 36 13.93 -5.48 12.89
CA LYS A 36 14.51 -6.79 13.19
C LYS A 36 15.72 -7.11 12.31
N GLU A 37 15.67 -6.75 11.03
CA GLU A 37 16.83 -6.88 10.13
C GLU A 37 18.03 -6.10 10.65
N ALA A 38 17.82 -4.86 11.11
CA ALA A 38 18.87 -4.06 11.71
C ALA A 38 19.43 -4.69 13.01
N GLU A 39 18.57 -5.24 13.88
CA GLU A 39 19.01 -5.95 15.09
C GLU A 39 19.84 -7.20 14.76
N ILE A 40 19.45 -7.96 13.73
CA ILE A 40 20.20 -9.13 13.26
C ILE A 40 21.56 -8.70 12.72
N GLN A 41 21.59 -7.68 11.87
CA GLN A 41 22.84 -7.16 11.30
C GLN A 41 23.81 -6.68 12.39
N GLU A 42 23.30 -6.02 13.44
CA GLU A 42 24.13 -5.58 14.56
C GLU A 42 24.73 -6.77 15.32
N LEU A 43 23.95 -7.84 15.53
CA LEU A 43 24.43 -9.07 16.16
C LEU A 43 25.44 -9.80 15.29
N GLU A 44 25.22 -9.88 13.97
CA GLU A 44 26.16 -10.47 13.02
C GLU A 44 27.49 -9.71 13.01
N ASN A 45 27.46 -8.37 13.06
CA ASN A 45 28.67 -7.55 13.16
C ASN A 45 29.44 -7.82 14.48
N LYS A 46 28.71 -8.00 15.60
CA LYS A 46 29.30 -8.36 16.90
C LYS A 46 29.90 -9.77 16.87
N LEU A 47 29.23 -10.71 16.21
CA LEU A 47 29.71 -12.09 16.03
C LEU A 47 31.03 -12.12 15.27
N VAL A 48 31.10 -11.44 14.11
CA VAL A 48 32.32 -11.33 13.32
C VAL A 48 33.46 -10.70 14.13
N SER A 49 33.15 -9.65 14.89
CA SER A 49 34.14 -9.00 15.76
C SER A 49 34.66 -9.94 16.87
N ALA A 50 33.79 -10.78 17.44
CA ALA A 50 34.18 -11.76 18.45
C ALA A 50 34.99 -12.92 17.86
N GLN A 51 34.63 -13.40 16.66
CA GLN A 51 35.38 -14.41 15.92
C GLN A 51 36.80 -13.92 15.60
N ASN A 52 36.95 -12.69 15.09
CA ASN A 52 38.26 -12.10 14.83
C ASN A 52 39.13 -12.02 16.10
N LYS A 53 38.55 -11.58 17.23
CA LYS A 53 39.27 -11.55 18.52
C LYS A 53 39.71 -12.94 18.96
N MET A 54 38.85 -13.95 18.79
CA MET A 54 39.19 -15.33 19.13
C MET A 54 40.34 -15.84 18.25
N ASP A 55 40.33 -15.53 16.95
CA ASP A 55 41.41 -15.95 16.04
C ASP A 55 42.73 -15.24 16.31
N ASP A 56 42.71 -14.01 16.80
CA ASP A 56 43.92 -13.32 17.29
C ASP A 56 44.44 -13.91 18.59
N LEU A 57 43.55 -14.27 19.53
CA LEU A 57 43.93 -14.96 20.77
C LEU A 57 44.53 -16.33 20.50
N LYS A 58 44.05 -17.09 19.50
CA LYS A 58 44.64 -18.39 19.12
C LYS A 58 46.09 -18.28 18.62
N LYS A 59 46.50 -17.11 18.12
CA LYS A 59 47.89 -16.87 17.64
C LYS A 59 48.83 -16.47 18.78
N GLN A 60 48.30 -16.17 19.95
CA GLN A 60 49.05 -15.79 21.15
C GLN A 60 49.11 -16.98 22.11
N ASP A 61 50.03 -16.93 23.08
CA ASP A 61 50.16 -17.96 24.11
C ASP A 61 49.12 -17.70 25.23
N VAL A 62 47.85 -17.95 24.92
CA VAL A 62 46.70 -17.63 25.77
C VAL A 62 46.20 -18.89 26.47
N GLN A 63 45.63 -18.73 27.68
CA GLN A 63 45.06 -19.85 28.43
C GLN A 63 43.87 -20.45 27.69
N ILE A 64 43.84 -21.79 27.60
CA ILE A 64 42.77 -22.58 26.97
C ILE A 64 41.37 -22.16 27.49
N LYS A 65 41.27 -21.78 28.77
CA LYS A 65 40.03 -21.32 29.40
C LYS A 65 39.41 -20.10 28.68
N ASP A 66 40.25 -19.17 28.20
CA ASP A 66 39.79 -17.92 27.58
C ASP A 66 39.27 -18.22 26.16
N ILE A 67 39.92 -19.15 25.45
CA ILE A 67 39.45 -19.66 24.15
C ILE A 67 38.09 -20.35 24.31
N CYS A 68 37.93 -21.22 25.31
CA CYS A 68 36.65 -21.88 25.59
C CYS A 68 35.54 -20.89 25.93
N LEU A 69 35.83 -19.84 26.71
CA LEU A 69 34.86 -18.82 27.07
C LEU A 69 34.36 -18.04 25.84
N TYR A 70 35.28 -17.63 24.95
CA TYR A 70 34.93 -16.99 23.69
C TYR A 70 34.13 -17.91 22.77
N GLY A 71 34.47 -19.21 22.71
CA GLY A 71 33.70 -20.20 21.96
C GLY A 71 32.25 -20.29 22.44
N MET A 72 32.02 -20.38 23.75
CA MET A 72 30.67 -20.38 24.33
C MET A 72 29.89 -19.10 24.00
N TYR A 73 30.56 -17.93 24.09
CA TYR A 73 29.95 -16.65 23.75
C TYR A 73 29.55 -16.54 22.27
N ILE A 74 30.41 -17.02 21.37
CA ILE A 74 30.14 -17.08 19.93
C ILE A 74 28.94 -17.99 19.64
N SER A 75 28.91 -19.19 20.21
CA SER A 75 27.78 -20.11 20.03
C SER A 75 26.46 -19.52 20.54
N GLU A 76 26.45 -18.85 21.70
CA GLU A 76 25.25 -18.19 22.22
C GLU A 76 24.77 -17.05 21.29
N MET A 77 25.70 -16.26 20.72
CA MET A 77 25.33 -15.23 19.73
C MET A 77 24.75 -15.84 18.45
N GLU A 78 25.34 -16.94 17.95
CA GLU A 78 24.82 -17.65 16.78
C GLU A 78 23.40 -18.18 17.04
N ASP A 79 23.15 -18.76 18.22
CA ASP A 79 21.82 -19.19 18.66
C ASP A 79 20.81 -18.04 18.67
N GLN A 80 21.20 -16.87 19.19
CA GLN A 80 20.35 -15.68 19.22
C GLN A 80 20.03 -15.16 17.81
N ILE A 81 21.03 -15.14 16.92
CA ILE A 81 20.86 -14.76 15.52
C ILE A 81 19.88 -15.72 14.83
N ARG A 82 20.05 -17.04 14.99
CA ARG A 82 19.14 -18.04 14.40
C ARG A 82 17.70 -17.85 14.87
N LYS A 83 17.48 -17.67 16.18
CA LYS A 83 16.15 -17.40 16.76
C LYS A 83 15.52 -16.13 16.19
N LYS A 84 16.29 -15.04 16.07
CA LYS A 84 15.80 -13.77 15.50
C LYS A 84 15.51 -13.88 14.00
N GLN A 85 16.33 -14.61 13.24
CA GLN A 85 16.08 -14.88 11.81
C GLN A 85 14.81 -15.71 11.61
N GLU A 86 14.51 -16.65 12.49
CA GLU A 86 13.25 -17.41 12.45
C GLU A 86 12.04 -16.52 12.72
N GLN A 87 12.12 -15.63 13.71
CA GLN A 87 11.09 -14.61 13.95
C GLN A 87 10.92 -13.66 12.75
N LEU A 88 12.01 -13.28 12.09
CA LEU A 88 11.97 -12.45 10.89
C LEU A 88 11.21 -13.15 9.76
N LYS A 89 11.46 -14.44 9.53
CA LYS A 89 10.72 -15.24 8.53
C LYS A 89 9.22 -15.27 8.82
N LEU A 90 8.82 -15.43 10.08
CA LEU A 90 7.41 -15.39 10.46
C LEU A 90 6.76 -14.04 10.16
N LEU A 91 7.46 -12.94 10.42
CA LEU A 91 6.98 -11.60 10.10
C LEU A 91 6.89 -11.35 8.60
N GLN A 92 7.86 -11.83 7.82
CA GLN A 92 7.81 -11.76 6.35
C GLN A 92 6.62 -12.56 5.80
N GLN A 93 6.30 -13.73 6.36
CA GLN A 93 5.10 -14.47 5.97
C GLN A 93 3.80 -13.72 6.31
N GLN A 94 3.76 -13.00 7.44
CA GLN A 94 2.63 -12.15 7.80
C GLN A 94 2.51 -10.95 6.84
N GLU A 95 3.63 -10.38 6.43
CA GLU A 95 3.69 -9.26 5.50
C GLU A 95 3.17 -9.66 4.12
N GLU A 96 3.59 -10.82 3.61
CA GLU A 96 3.14 -11.29 2.30
C GLU A 96 1.63 -11.59 2.31
N LYS A 97 1.11 -12.17 3.41
CA LYS A 97 -0.35 -12.31 3.61
C LYS A 97 -1.06 -10.95 3.60
N LYS A 98 -0.48 -9.94 4.24
CA LYS A 98 -1.07 -8.60 4.32
C LYS A 98 -1.03 -7.88 2.98
N LYS A 99 0.05 -8.04 2.22
CA LYS A 99 0.20 -7.53 0.85
C LYS A 99 -0.87 -8.07 -0.08
N VAL A 100 -1.21 -9.37 0.01
CA VAL A 100 -2.34 -9.94 -0.74
C VAL A 100 -3.66 -9.26 -0.36
N GLN A 101 -3.88 -8.97 0.93
CA GLN A 101 -5.07 -8.23 1.36
C GLN A 101 -5.10 -6.80 0.81
N VAL A 102 -3.97 -6.09 0.79
CA VAL A 102 -3.86 -4.75 0.18
C VAL A 102 -4.23 -4.81 -1.30
N ILE A 103 -3.72 -5.79 -2.03
CA ILE A 103 -4.01 -5.96 -3.47
C ILE A 103 -5.51 -6.23 -3.68
N ALA A 104 -6.09 -7.15 -2.91
CA ALA A 104 -7.51 -7.47 -2.99
C ALA A 104 -8.39 -6.25 -2.70
N ALA A 105 -8.10 -5.51 -1.62
CA ALA A 105 -8.81 -4.28 -1.28
C ALA A 105 -8.66 -3.20 -2.37
N LYS A 106 -7.46 -3.05 -2.95
CA LYS A 106 -7.22 -2.10 -4.04
C LYS A 106 -8.00 -2.44 -5.30
N ILE A 107 -8.09 -3.72 -5.65
CA ILE A 107 -8.90 -4.18 -6.78
C ILE A 107 -10.38 -3.87 -6.53
N ASP A 108 -10.87 -4.13 -5.32
CA ASP A 108 -12.27 -3.86 -4.96
C ASP A 108 -12.59 -2.36 -5.04
N THR A 109 -11.80 -1.51 -4.40
CA THR A 109 -11.98 -0.03 -4.47
C THR A 109 -11.93 0.48 -5.90
N SER A 110 -10.98 0.00 -6.72
CA SER A 110 -10.86 0.41 -8.13
C SER A 110 -12.08 0.01 -8.98
N ARG A 111 -12.78 -1.08 -8.64
CA ARG A 111 -14.03 -1.45 -9.32
C ARG A 111 -15.12 -0.41 -9.05
N TYR A 112 -15.23 0.10 -7.82
CA TYR A 112 -16.21 1.12 -7.47
C TYR A 112 -15.89 2.49 -8.07
N GLU A 113 -14.60 2.86 -8.14
CA GLU A 113 -14.14 4.06 -8.86
C GLU A 113 -14.56 4.01 -10.34
N LYS A 114 -14.23 2.91 -11.03
CA LYS A 114 -14.62 2.73 -12.45
C LYS A 114 -16.13 2.78 -12.66
N LEU A 115 -16.90 2.26 -11.72
CA LEU A 115 -18.36 2.33 -11.78
C LEU A 115 -18.85 3.78 -11.64
N LYS A 116 -18.25 4.56 -10.73
CA LYS A 116 -18.54 5.98 -10.56
C LYS A 116 -18.22 6.77 -11.84
N ASP A 117 -17.06 6.56 -12.44
CA ASP A 117 -16.64 7.21 -13.68
C ASP A 117 -17.61 6.91 -14.83
N ARG A 118 -18.04 5.66 -14.97
CA ARG A 118 -19.02 5.26 -15.99
C ARG A 118 -20.35 5.99 -15.79
N ARG A 119 -20.87 6.04 -14.56
CA ARG A 119 -22.12 6.74 -14.23
C ARG A 119 -22.03 8.24 -14.46
N GLN A 120 -20.88 8.83 -14.16
CA GLN A 120 -20.62 10.24 -14.42
C GLN A 120 -20.61 10.52 -15.93
N SER A 121 -19.93 9.68 -16.72
CA SER A 121 -19.93 9.81 -18.18
C SER A 121 -21.33 9.68 -18.80
N GLU A 122 -22.15 8.73 -18.30
CA GLU A 122 -23.56 8.58 -18.72
C GLU A 122 -24.38 9.86 -18.43
N TYR A 123 -24.20 10.43 -17.22
CA TYR A 123 -24.84 11.67 -16.83
C TYR A 123 -24.41 12.86 -17.71
N GLU A 124 -23.11 13.02 -17.98
CA GLU A 124 -22.58 14.10 -18.82
C GLU A 124 -23.08 14.00 -20.27
N LYS A 125 -23.18 12.78 -20.82
CA LYS A 125 -23.75 12.55 -22.16
C LYS A 125 -25.24 12.93 -22.21
N ALA A 126 -26.01 12.54 -21.20
CA ALA A 126 -27.43 12.89 -21.12
C ALA A 126 -27.63 14.41 -20.97
N ALA A 127 -26.79 15.07 -20.17
CA ALA A 127 -26.77 16.52 -20.02
C ALA A 127 -26.50 17.24 -21.35
N LYS A 128 -25.45 16.83 -22.08
CA LYS A 128 -25.11 17.40 -23.39
C LYS A 128 -26.27 17.24 -24.39
N LYS A 129 -26.85 16.04 -24.47
CA LYS A 129 -27.99 15.78 -25.36
C LYS A 129 -29.21 16.64 -25.01
N ALA A 130 -29.50 16.84 -23.73
CA ALA A 130 -30.59 17.71 -23.30
C ALA A 130 -30.32 19.20 -23.62
N GLN A 131 -29.07 19.64 -23.55
CA GLN A 131 -28.66 20.98 -23.98
C GLN A 131 -28.82 21.16 -25.50
N GLU A 132 -28.36 20.19 -26.29
CA GLU A 132 -28.51 20.22 -27.76
C GLU A 132 -29.98 20.33 -28.16
N LEU A 133 -30.86 19.49 -27.60
CA LEU A 133 -32.30 19.54 -27.84
C LEU A 133 -32.91 20.89 -27.45
N PHE A 134 -32.48 21.48 -26.33
CA PHE A 134 -32.95 22.79 -25.90
C PHE A 134 -32.53 23.89 -26.90
N ILE A 135 -31.29 23.84 -27.40
CA ILE A 135 -30.79 24.78 -28.40
C ILE A 135 -31.55 24.63 -29.72
N GLU A 136 -31.75 23.40 -30.19
CA GLU A 136 -32.52 23.11 -31.41
C GLU A 136 -33.95 23.64 -31.31
N GLU A 137 -34.63 23.41 -30.17
CA GLU A 137 -35.98 23.90 -29.93
C GLU A 137 -36.01 25.44 -29.88
N PHE A 138 -35.04 26.06 -29.19
CA PHE A 138 -34.93 27.51 -29.11
C PHE A 138 -34.68 28.16 -30.48
N ALA A 139 -33.76 27.61 -31.27
CA ALA A 139 -33.46 28.07 -32.63
C ALA A 139 -34.69 27.90 -33.54
N SER A 140 -35.37 26.75 -33.47
CA SER A 140 -36.59 26.47 -34.23
C SER A 140 -37.73 27.44 -33.89
N ARG A 141 -37.93 27.74 -32.59
CA ARG A 141 -38.92 28.73 -32.15
C ARG A 141 -38.56 30.12 -32.69
N THR A 142 -37.31 30.54 -32.56
CA THR A 142 -36.83 31.85 -33.04
C THR A 142 -37.02 32.01 -34.55
N ALA A 143 -36.67 31.00 -35.34
CA ALA A 143 -36.86 31.01 -36.80
C ALA A 143 -38.33 31.13 -37.23
N ARG A 144 -39.25 30.48 -36.51
CA ARG A 144 -40.70 30.64 -36.75
C ARG A 144 -41.19 32.06 -36.46
N TYR A 145 -40.68 32.68 -35.39
CA TYR A 145 -41.05 34.07 -35.06
C TYR A 145 -40.54 35.08 -36.08
N SER A 146 -39.36 34.88 -36.67
CA SER A 146 -38.86 35.76 -37.74
C SER A 146 -39.65 35.61 -39.05
N GLN A 147 -40.00 34.38 -39.45
CA GLN A 147 -40.84 34.16 -40.64
C GLN A 147 -42.24 34.75 -40.52
N ASN A 148 -42.88 34.66 -39.34
CA ASN A 148 -44.20 35.26 -39.12
C ASN A 148 -44.19 36.80 -39.07
N ARG A 149 -43.01 37.44 -38.97
CA ARG A 149 -42.86 38.90 -38.94
C ARG A 149 -42.72 39.52 -40.33
N GLU A 150 -42.36 38.74 -41.34
CA GLU A 150 -42.26 39.18 -42.74
C GLU A 150 -43.58 39.04 -43.52
N VAL A 151 -44.64 38.50 -42.91
CA VAL A 151 -45.95 38.22 -43.53
C VAL A 151 -47.06 39.19 -43.05
N ILE A 152 -46.69 40.31 -42.41
CA ILE A 152 -47.58 41.44 -42.09
C ILE A 152 -47.05 42.68 -42.81
#